data_AF-M3XJY0-F1
#
_entry.id   AF-M3XJY0-F1
#
_cell.length_a   1.000
_cell.length_b   1.000
_cell.length_c   1.000
_cell.angle_alpha   90.00
_cell.angle_beta   90.00
_cell.angle_gamma   90.00
#
_symmetry.space_group_name_H-M   'P 1'
#
loop_
_entity.id
_entity.type
_entity.pdbx_description
1 polymer ?
#
loop_
_entity_poly.entity_id
_entity_poly.type
_entity_poly.pdbx_seq_one_letter_code
_entity_poly.pdbx_strand_id
1 'polypeptide(L)'
;MGPPDSIVELGDTEVTEDIFMDYLSSLGESAFRGEAYNLFEHNCNTFSNEVAQFLTGRKIPSYITDLPSEVLSTPFGQALRPLLDSIQIQPPGGSTFHGHNGQS
;
A
#
# COMPACT_ATOMS: atom_id res chain seq x y z
N MET A 1 -8.42 11.55 9.78
CA MET A 1 -6.95 11.40 9.73
C MET A 1 -6.29 12.63 10.34
N GLY A 2 -5.20 12.45 11.07
CA GLY A 2 -4.33 13.53 11.56
C GLY A 2 -3.14 13.76 10.62
N PRO A 3 -2.23 14.70 10.96
CA PRO A 3 -0.98 14.87 10.22
C PRO A 3 -0.10 13.61 10.32
N PRO A 4 0.72 13.29 9.30
CA PRO A 4 1.66 12.16 9.37
C PRO A 4 2.76 12.43 10.40
N ASP A 5 3.24 11.37 11.06
CA ASP A 5 4.34 11.46 12.02
C ASP A 5 5.69 11.78 11.35
N SER A 6 5.87 11.37 10.09
CA SER A 6 7.07 11.59 9.30
C SER A 6 6.74 11.70 7.81
N ILE A 7 7.50 12.55 7.11
CA ILE A 7 7.43 12.74 5.66
C ILE A 7 8.81 12.41 5.09
N VAL A 8 8.84 11.51 4.10
CA VAL A 8 10.07 11.04 3.45
C VAL A 8 10.00 11.36 1.97
N GLU A 9 11.00 12.06 1.46
CA GLU A 9 11.12 12.38 0.04
C GLU A 9 11.66 11.16 -0.74
N LEU A 10 10.90 10.69 -1.73
CA LEU A 10 11.27 9.54 -2.56
C LEU A 10 11.97 9.97 -3.86
N GLY A 11 11.73 11.19 -4.33
CA GLY A 11 12.30 11.77 -5.54
C GLY A 11 11.22 12.29 -6.49
N ASP A 12 11.62 12.62 -7.70
CA ASP A 12 10.76 13.14 -8.75
C ASP A 12 10.36 12.05 -9.76
N THR A 13 9.27 12.29 -10.46
CA THR A 13 8.77 11.41 -11.53
C THR A 13 8.42 12.22 -12.78
N GLU A 14 8.62 11.60 -13.94
CA GLU A 14 8.15 12.13 -15.23
C GLU A 14 6.78 11.53 -15.62
N VAL A 15 6.25 10.61 -14.82
CA VAL A 15 4.94 10.01 -15.04
C VAL A 15 3.86 11.08 -14.88
N THR A 16 3.05 11.25 -15.92
CA THR A 16 1.94 12.20 -15.89
C THR A 16 0.81 11.71 -15.00
N GLU A 17 -0.04 12.63 -14.54
CA GLU A 17 -1.20 12.30 -13.73
C GLU A 17 -2.11 11.27 -14.42
N ASP A 18 -2.41 11.43 -15.71
CA ASP A 18 -3.26 10.50 -16.46
C ASP A 18 -2.69 9.07 -16.45
N ILE A 19 -1.40 8.91 -16.74
CA ILE A 19 -0.73 7.60 -16.73
C ILE A 19 -0.74 7.01 -15.32
N PHE A 20 -0.55 7.85 -14.30
CA PHE A 20 -0.58 7.40 -12.92
C PHE A 20 -1.98 6.93 -12.50
N MET A 21 -3.04 7.64 -12.91
CA MET A 21 -4.42 7.27 -12.63
C MET A 21 -4.85 5.97 -13.33
N ASP A 22 -4.40 5.75 -14.56
CA ASP A 22 -4.59 4.50 -15.28
C ASP A 22 -3.86 3.34 -14.58
N TYR A 23 -2.63 3.57 -14.13
CA TYR A 23 -1.85 2.59 -13.37
C TYR A 23 -2.55 2.21 -12.05
N LEU A 24 -3.03 3.20 -11.29
CA LEU A 24 -3.78 2.95 -10.04
C LEU A 24 -5.08 2.18 -10.28
N SER A 25 -5.81 2.50 -11.36
CA SER A 25 -7.00 1.75 -11.77
C SER A 25 -6.65 0.29 -12.03
N SER A 26 -5.60 0.04 -12.81
CA SER A 26 -5.13 -1.30 -13.13
C SER A 26 -4.71 -2.08 -11.88
N LEU A 27 -3.99 -1.45 -10.94
CA LEU A 27 -3.64 -2.08 -9.66
C LEU A 27 -4.89 -2.43 -8.84
N GLY A 28 -5.86 -1.52 -8.75
CA GLY A 28 -7.09 -1.72 -8.00
C GLY A 28 -8.00 -2.81 -8.57
N GLU A 29 -7.96 -3.04 -9.88
CA GLU A 29 -8.70 -4.12 -10.55
C GLU A 29 -7.99 -5.48 -10.47
N SER A 30 -6.68 -5.48 -10.25
CA SER A 30 -5.83 -6.67 -10.28
C SER A 30 -5.24 -7.02 -8.90
N ALA A 31 -3.99 -6.63 -8.64
CA ALA A 31 -3.21 -7.06 -7.48
C ALA A 31 -3.73 -6.48 -6.17
N PHE A 32 -4.17 -5.21 -6.14
CA PHE A 32 -4.51 -4.45 -4.93
C PHE A 32 -6.01 -4.29 -4.71
N ARG A 33 -6.78 -5.32 -5.06
CA ARG A 33 -8.19 -5.40 -4.68
C ARG A 33 -8.33 -5.45 -3.16
N GLY A 34 -9.44 -4.93 -2.64
CA GLY A 34 -9.69 -4.93 -1.19
C GLY A 34 -9.65 -6.34 -0.58
N GLU A 35 -10.10 -7.36 -1.31
CA GLU A 35 -10.08 -8.75 -0.87
C GLU A 35 -8.67 -9.36 -0.84
N ALA A 36 -7.70 -8.76 -1.55
CA ALA A 36 -6.31 -9.20 -1.58
C ALA A 36 -5.49 -8.62 -0.42
N TYR A 37 -6.08 -7.78 0.46
CA TYR A 37 -5.37 -7.20 1.57
C TYR A 37 -4.99 -8.26 2.62
N ASN A 38 -3.71 -8.31 2.97
CA ASN A 38 -3.17 -9.11 4.06
C ASN A 38 -2.23 -8.25 4.91
N LEU A 39 -2.46 -8.21 6.22
CA LEU A 39 -1.70 -7.35 7.13
C LEU A 39 -0.19 -7.56 7.07
N PHE A 40 0.29 -8.79 6.85
CA PHE A 40 1.72 -9.09 6.86
C PHE A 40 2.36 -9.05 5.48
N GLU A 41 1.66 -9.57 4.47
CA GLU A 41 2.26 -9.86 3.15
C GLU A 41 1.81 -8.88 2.07
N HIS A 42 0.62 -8.28 2.21
CA HIS A 42 0.00 -7.51 1.15
C HIS A 42 -0.83 -6.34 1.70
N ASN A 43 -0.13 -5.36 2.29
CA ASN A 43 -0.72 -4.25 3.03
C ASN A 43 -0.44 -2.89 2.35
N CYS A 44 -0.75 -1.79 3.05
CA CYS A 44 -0.51 -0.44 2.55
C CYS A 44 0.97 -0.15 2.24
N ASN A 45 1.91 -0.74 2.98
CA ASN A 45 3.34 -0.57 2.73
C ASN A 45 3.76 -1.33 1.47
N THR A 46 3.19 -2.52 1.21
CA THR A 46 3.40 -3.24 -0.05
C THR A 46 2.93 -2.39 -1.24
N PHE A 47 1.72 -1.83 -1.14
CA PHE A 47 1.16 -0.92 -2.15
C PHE A 47 2.05 0.32 -2.37
N SER A 48 2.39 1.04 -1.30
CA SER A 48 3.24 2.22 -1.39
C SER A 48 4.62 1.90 -1.97
N ASN A 49 5.18 0.72 -1.68
CA ASN A 49 6.45 0.29 -2.22
C ASN A 49 6.40 0.00 -3.73
N GLU A 50 5.31 -0.58 -4.25
CA GLU A 50 5.13 -0.76 -5.70
C GLU A 50 4.93 0.58 -6.42
N VAL A 51 4.07 1.43 -5.88
CA VAL A 51 3.82 2.77 -6.44
C VAL A 51 5.09 3.62 -6.44
N ALA A 52 5.88 3.59 -5.36
CA ALA A 52 7.16 4.30 -5.29
C ALA A 52 8.14 3.83 -6.38
N GLN A 53 8.22 2.51 -6.59
CA GLN A 53 9.09 1.94 -7.61
C GLN A 53 8.63 2.31 -9.02
N PHE A 54 7.32 2.29 -9.28
CA PHE A 54 6.78 2.72 -10.56
C PHE A 54 7.08 4.19 -10.87
N LEU A 55 6.87 5.07 -9.89
CA LEU A 55 7.04 6.51 -10.10
C LEU A 55 8.51 6.94 -10.14
N THR A 56 9.35 6.39 -9.27
CA THR A 56 10.70 6.92 -9.00
C THR A 56 11.82 5.91 -9.20
N GLY A 57 11.50 4.65 -9.48
CA GLY A 57 12.48 3.55 -9.51
C GLY A 57 13.05 3.18 -8.13
N ARG A 58 12.55 3.79 -7.04
CA ARG A 58 13.06 3.60 -5.67
C ARG A 58 12.03 2.89 -4.80
N LYS A 59 12.52 2.11 -3.84
CA LYS A 59 11.71 1.46 -2.81
C LYS A 59 11.50 2.42 -1.63
N ILE A 60 10.45 2.19 -0.86
CA ILE A 60 10.31 2.84 0.46
C ILE A 60 11.35 2.25 1.44
N PRO A 61 11.70 2.96 2.53
CA PRO A 61 12.68 2.46 3.50
C PRO A 61 12.34 1.07 4.05
N SER A 62 13.33 0.18 4.11
CA SER A 62 13.11 -1.23 4.44
C SER A 62 12.56 -1.45 5.86
N TYR A 63 12.91 -0.59 6.82
CA TYR A 63 12.35 -0.66 8.18
C TYR A 63 10.81 -0.55 8.22
N ILE A 64 10.18 -0.04 7.16
CA ILE A 64 8.71 0.03 7.01
C ILE A 64 8.17 -1.28 6.44
N THR A 65 8.83 -1.86 5.43
CA THR A 65 8.40 -3.10 4.77
C THR A 65 8.74 -4.35 5.57
N ASP A 66 9.78 -4.31 6.39
CA ASP A 66 10.30 -5.46 7.13
C ASP A 66 9.60 -5.65 8.49
N LEU A 67 8.88 -4.62 8.97
CA LEU A 67 8.15 -4.63 10.24
C LEU A 67 7.23 -5.87 10.44
N PRO A 68 6.44 -6.32 9.45
CA PRO A 68 5.71 -7.58 9.55
C PRO A 68 6.57 -8.79 9.92
N SER A 69 7.72 -8.93 9.26
CA SER A 69 8.65 -10.03 9.48
C SER A 69 9.32 -9.95 10.84
N GLU A 70 9.68 -8.74 11.27
CA GLU A 70 10.22 -8.50 12.62
C GLU A 70 9.22 -8.92 13.71
N VAL A 71 7.94 -8.55 13.58
CA VAL A 71 6.89 -8.95 14.52
C VAL A 71 6.74 -10.47 14.54
N LEU A 72 6.62 -11.10 13.37
CA LEU A 72 6.45 -12.55 13.25
C LEU A 72 7.69 -13.35 13.68
N SER A 73 8.87 -12.75 13.74
CA SER A 73 10.07 -13.41 14.25
C SER A 73 10.03 -13.64 15.78
N THR A 74 9.09 -13.00 16.49
CA THR A 74 8.94 -13.12 17.94
C THR A 74 7.94 -14.22 18.34
N PRO A 75 8.13 -14.89 19.49
CA PRO A 75 7.15 -15.84 20.01
C PRO A 75 5.75 -15.23 20.22
N PHE A 76 5.71 -13.94 20.57
CA PHE A 76 4.47 -13.19 20.72
C PHE A 76 3.76 -12.98 19.38
N GLY A 77 4.49 -12.55 18.35
CA GLY A 77 3.93 -12.38 17.01
C GLY A 77 3.41 -13.69 16.41
N GLN A 78 4.13 -14.80 16.64
CA GLN A 78 3.65 -16.13 16.24
C GLN A 78 2.36 -16.53 16.96
N ALA A 79 2.25 -16.27 18.27
CA ALA A 79 1.05 -16.56 19.03
C ALA A 79 -0.17 -15.72 18.58
N LEU A 80 0.07 -14.48 18.13
CA LEU A 80 -0.99 -13.59 17.65
C LEU A 80 -1.32 -13.76 16.17
N ARG A 81 -0.52 -14.51 15.39
CA ARG A 81 -0.71 -14.60 13.94
C ARG A 81 -2.15 -14.94 13.51
N PRO A 82 -2.85 -15.93 14.12
CA PRO A 82 -4.23 -16.23 13.73
C PRO A 82 -5.20 -15.07 13.93
N LEU A 83 -4.97 -14.22 14.93
CA LEU A 83 -5.77 -13.01 15.15
C LEU A 83 -5.43 -11.95 14.09
N LEU A 84 -4.15 -11.73 13.86
CA LEU A 84 -3.63 -10.69 12.98
C LEU A 84 -3.94 -10.96 11.49
N ASP A 85 -3.97 -12.24 11.06
CA ASP A 85 -4.34 -12.63 9.69
C ASP A 85 -5.78 -12.22 9.33
N SER A 86 -6.67 -12.08 10.32
CA SER A 86 -8.06 -11.65 10.11
C SER A 86 -8.24 -10.12 10.05
N ILE A 87 -7.20 -9.35 10.33
CA ILE A 87 -7.29 -7.89 10.40
C ILE A 87 -7.21 -7.29 9.01
N GLN A 88 -8.21 -6.46 8.72
CA GLN A 88 -8.28 -5.61 7.52
C GLN A 88 -8.17 -4.16 7.97
N ILE A 89 -7.19 -3.42 7.45
CA ILE A 89 -7.00 -2.01 7.81
C ILE A 89 -7.54 -1.15 6.66
N GLN A 90 -8.63 -0.44 6.92
CA GLN A 90 -9.16 0.60 6.04
C GLN A 90 -9.41 1.86 6.86
N PRO A 91 -8.55 2.89 6.73
CA PRO A 91 -8.77 4.14 7.43
C PRO A 91 -10.07 4.82 6.96
N PRO A 92 -10.93 5.32 7.87
CA PRO A 92 -12.14 6.02 7.48
C PRO A 92 -11.83 7.34 6.76
N GLY A 93 -12.61 7.66 5.74
CA GLY A 93 -12.48 8.88 4.94
C GLY A 93 -11.87 8.70 3.54
N GLY A 94 -11.47 7.47 3.18
CA GLY A 94 -11.13 7.13 1.79
C GLY A 94 -12.39 6.93 0.94
N SER A 95 -12.38 7.46 -0.28
CA SER A 95 -13.35 7.08 -1.32
C SER A 95 -12.75 5.96 -2.17
N THR A 96 -13.56 4.98 -2.57
CA THR A 96 -13.13 3.97 -3.53
C THR A 96 -12.80 4.63 -4.86
N PHE A 97 -11.59 4.35 -5.36
CA PHE A 97 -11.16 4.83 -6.66
C PHE A 97 -12.04 4.19 -7.73
N HIS A 98 -12.88 4.98 -8.38
CA HIS A 98 -13.62 4.59 -9.57
C HIS A 98 -13.00 5.36 -10.73
N GLY A 99 -12.26 4.66 -11.60
CA GLY A 99 -11.64 5.27 -12.77
C GLY A 99 -12.68 6.04 -13.58
N HIS A 100 -12.35 7.28 -13.94
CA HIS A 100 -13.20 8.14 -14.75
C HIS A 100 -13.15 7.62 -16.18
N ASN A 101 -13.94 6.60 -16.49
CA ASN A 101 -14.09 6.16 -17.87
C ASN A 101 -14.92 7.23 -18.59
N GLY A 102 -14.26 8.05 -19.41
CA GLY A 102 -14.87 9.16 -20.13
C GLY A 102 -16.08 8.72 -20.94
N GLN A 103 -17.25 9.27 -20.62
CA GLN A 103 -18.37 9.37 -21.55
C GLN A 103 -18.42 10.81 -22.05
N SER A 104 -18.06 10.98 -23.32
CA SER A 104 -18.60 12.05 -24.16
C SER A 104 -20.04 11.72 -24.55
#